data_AF-A0AA38HZF3-F1
#
_entry.id   AF-A0AA38HZF3-F1
#
_cell.length_a   1.000
_cell.length_b   1.000
_cell.length_c   1.000
_cell.angle_alpha   90.00
_cell.angle_beta   90.00
_cell.angle_gamma   90.00
#
_symmetry.space_group_name_H-M   'P 1'
#
loop_
_entity.id
_entity.type
_entity.pdbx_description
1 polymer ?
#
loop_
_entity_poly.entity_id
_entity_poly.type
_entity_poly.pdbx_seq_one_letter_code
_entity_poly.pdbx_strand_id
1 'polypeptide(L)'
;MSNYVLSQAAKARECLVPVKSKAAYSKVYEDFQEWRRENSVNGVDENILLAFFEDLSHKYSPNTLWPKLSMLRSMLHLREKTDVKLFDEVEAF
;
A
#
# COMPACT_ATOMS: atom_id res chain seq x y z
N MET A 1 1.46 -30.99 3.50
CA MET A 1 0.61 -29.80 3.78
C MET A 1 -0.83 -30.18 3.46
N SER A 2 -1.77 -30.04 4.40
CA SER A 2 -3.15 -30.56 4.26
C SER A 2 -3.94 -29.83 3.15
N ASN A 3 -4.75 -30.57 2.38
CA ASN A 3 -5.67 -30.01 1.35
C ASN A 3 -6.63 -28.95 1.92
N TYR A 4 -6.94 -29.03 3.22
CA TYR A 4 -7.74 -28.03 3.92
C TYR A 4 -7.01 -26.67 4.03
N VAL A 5 -5.71 -26.70 4.37
CA VAL A 5 -4.92 -25.47 4.49
C VAL A 5 -4.78 -24.78 3.13
N LEU A 6 -4.59 -25.55 2.06
CA LEU A 6 -4.49 -25.02 0.70
C LEU A 6 -5.80 -24.37 0.22
N SER A 7 -6.95 -24.98 0.52
CA SER A 7 -8.25 -24.43 0.13
C SER A 7 -8.62 -23.17 0.91
N GLN A 8 -8.31 -23.12 2.20
CA GLN A 8 -8.51 -21.92 3.02
C GLN A 8 -7.59 -20.77 2.57
N ALA A 9 -6.34 -21.07 2.23
CA ALA A 9 -5.43 -20.07 1.67
C ALA A 9 -5.91 -19.52 0.32
N ALA A 10 -6.48 -20.36 -0.56
CA ALA A 10 -7.03 -19.92 -1.84
C ALA A 10 -8.20 -18.94 -1.67
N LYS A 11 -9.17 -19.26 -0.78
CA LYS A 11 -10.27 -18.35 -0.46
C LYS A 11 -9.80 -17.02 0.13
N ALA A 12 -8.80 -17.06 1.02
CA ALA A 12 -8.22 -15.85 1.59
C ALA A 12 -7.56 -14.99 0.51
N ARG A 13 -6.86 -15.60 -0.48
CA ARG A 13 -6.23 -14.91 -1.61
C ARG A 13 -7.22 -14.09 -2.45
N GLU A 14 -8.42 -14.62 -2.66
CA GLU A 14 -9.49 -13.92 -3.38
C GLU A 14 -10.02 -12.68 -2.62
N CYS A 15 -9.81 -12.65 -1.30
CA CYS A 15 -10.32 -11.62 -0.39
C CYS A 15 -9.22 -10.77 0.26
N LEU A 16 -7.96 -10.83 -0.21
CA LEU A 16 -6.82 -10.11 0.40
C LEU A 16 -7.03 -8.60 0.48
N VAL A 17 -7.86 -8.05 -0.41
CA VAL A 17 -8.45 -6.73 -0.23
C VAL A 17 -9.95 -6.93 0.01
N PRO A 18 -10.48 -6.56 1.19
CA PRO A 18 -11.91 -6.72 1.46
C PRO A 18 -12.74 -6.04 0.38
N VAL A 19 -13.74 -6.74 -0.16
CA VAL A 19 -14.55 -6.25 -1.30
C VAL A 19 -15.12 -4.86 -1.04
N LYS A 20 -15.56 -4.59 0.19
CA LYS A 20 -16.10 -3.30 0.63
C LYS A 20 -15.09 -2.16 0.57
N SER A 21 -13.81 -2.42 0.88
CA SER A 21 -12.75 -1.41 0.90
C SER A 21 -11.88 -1.41 -0.36
N LYS A 22 -12.14 -2.31 -1.32
CA LYS A 22 -11.36 -2.41 -2.56
C LYS A 22 -11.24 -1.09 -3.31
N ALA A 23 -12.33 -0.31 -3.35
CA ALA A 23 -12.31 1.01 -3.97
C ALA A 23 -11.33 1.97 -3.27
N ALA A 24 -11.26 1.97 -1.94
CA ALA A 24 -10.33 2.81 -1.19
C ALA A 24 -8.87 2.41 -1.43
N TYR A 25 -8.58 1.11 -1.45
CA TYR A 25 -7.24 0.58 -1.75
C TYR A 25 -6.80 0.93 -3.18
N SER A 26 -7.67 0.73 -4.16
CA SER A 26 -7.41 1.14 -5.55
C SER A 26 -7.17 2.64 -5.64
N LYS A 27 -7.99 3.46 -4.98
CA LYS A 27 -7.85 4.92 -5.01
C LYS A 27 -6.52 5.38 -4.43
N VAL A 28 -6.12 4.85 -3.27
CA VAL A 28 -4.82 5.18 -2.66
C VAL A 28 -3.66 4.80 -3.59
N TYR A 29 -3.75 3.64 -4.24
CA TYR A 29 -2.73 3.23 -5.21
C TYR A 29 -2.71 4.16 -6.43
N GLU A 30 -3.87 4.53 -6.98
CA GLU A 30 -3.99 5.49 -8.08
C GLU A 30 -3.42 6.87 -7.71
N ASP A 31 -3.71 7.37 -6.51
CA ASP A 31 -3.17 8.63 -5.99
C ASP A 31 -1.63 8.58 -5.95
N PHE A 32 -1.06 7.45 -5.51
CA PHE A 32 0.39 7.26 -5.53
C PHE A 32 0.96 7.20 -6.96
N GLN A 33 0.30 6.50 -7.89
CA GLN A 33 0.73 6.46 -9.29
C GLN A 33 0.73 7.83 -9.95
N GLU A 34 -0.29 8.63 -9.67
CA GLU A 34 -0.41 10.01 -10.12
C GLU A 34 0.71 10.88 -9.55
N TRP A 35 0.93 10.82 -8.24
CA TRP A 35 2.02 11.52 -7.59
C TRP A 35 3.39 11.14 -8.16
N ARG A 36 3.63 9.84 -8.44
CA ARG A 36 4.88 9.39 -9.07
C ARG A 36 5.07 10.02 -10.45
N ARG A 37 4.00 10.06 -11.25
CA ARG A 37 4.01 10.64 -12.60
C ARG A 37 4.28 12.15 -12.54
N GLU A 38 3.66 12.86 -11.61
CA GLU A 38 3.84 14.30 -11.41
C GLU A 38 5.28 14.64 -11.00
N ASN A 39 5.89 13.79 -10.17
CA ASN A 39 7.26 13.97 -9.67
C ASN A 39 8.33 13.29 -10.54
N SER A 40 7.95 12.67 -11.66
CA SER A 40 8.87 11.96 -12.57
C SER A 40 9.72 10.88 -11.90
N VAL A 41 9.19 10.22 -10.86
CA VAL A 41 9.88 9.14 -10.14
C VAL A 41 9.39 7.78 -10.62
N ASN A 42 10.31 6.83 -10.75
CA ASN A 42 10.02 5.47 -11.18
C ASN A 42 10.33 4.48 -10.05
N GLY A 43 9.58 3.38 -10.00
CA GLY A 43 9.78 2.34 -9.00
C GLY A 43 9.25 2.71 -7.63
N VAL A 44 9.70 1.96 -6.62
CA VAL A 44 9.31 2.07 -5.22
C VAL A 44 10.52 1.78 -4.37
N ASP A 45 10.91 2.76 -3.56
CA ASP A 45 11.88 2.61 -2.49
C ASP A 45 11.41 3.41 -1.27
N GLU A 46 12.17 3.33 -0.17
CA GLU A 46 11.87 4.00 1.08
C GLU A 46 11.80 5.52 0.93
N ASN A 47 12.72 6.13 0.17
CA ASN A 47 12.76 7.58 -0.05
C ASN A 47 11.53 8.08 -0.80
N ILE A 48 11.13 7.36 -1.84
CA ILE A 48 9.93 7.68 -2.64
C ILE A 48 8.68 7.64 -1.75
N LEU A 49 8.59 6.65 -0.85
CA LEU A 49 7.45 6.54 0.05
C LEU A 49 7.47 7.60 1.15
N LEU A 50 8.63 7.93 1.73
CA LEU A 50 8.76 9.03 2.70
C LEU A 50 8.34 10.36 2.08
N ALA A 51 8.82 10.67 0.87
CA ALA A 51 8.46 11.90 0.17
C ALA A 51 6.96 11.97 -0.11
N PHE A 52 6.35 10.87 -0.59
CA PHE A 52 4.92 10.81 -0.79
C PHE A 52 4.14 10.99 0.52
N PHE A 53 4.66 10.44 1.62
CA PHE A 53 4.01 10.49 2.92
C PHE A 53 4.08 11.87 3.56
N GLU A 54 5.21 12.57 3.39
CA GLU A 54 5.34 13.98 3.78
C GLU A 54 4.34 14.87 3.03
N ASP A 55 4.21 14.69 1.71
CA ASP A 55 3.22 15.42 0.91
C ASP A 55 1.77 15.15 1.35
N LEU A 56 1.49 13.93 1.81
CA LEU A 56 0.19 13.56 2.36
C LEU A 56 -0.03 14.10 3.78
N SER A 57 1.03 14.23 4.60
CA SER A 57 0.97 14.72 5.98
C SER A 57 0.48 16.17 6.03
N HIS A 58 0.83 16.97 5.02
CA HIS A 58 0.33 18.33 4.84
C HIS A 58 -1.17 18.40 4.51
N LYS A 59 -1.78 17.31 4.02
CA LYS A 59 -3.17 17.24 3.57
C LYS A 59 -4.10 16.51 4.53
N TYR A 60 -3.57 15.56 5.29
CA TYR A 60 -4.35 14.63 6.11
C TYR A 60 -3.84 14.55 7.54
N SER A 61 -4.76 14.35 8.47
CA SER A 61 -4.39 14.06 9.86
C SER A 61 -3.70 12.69 9.98
N PRO A 62 -2.85 12.47 11.00
CA PRO A 62 -2.19 11.18 11.24
C PRO A 62 -3.16 9.99 11.26
N ASN A 63 -4.33 10.15 11.87
CA ASN A 63 -5.38 9.11 11.94
C ASN A 63 -5.94 8.70 10.57
N THR A 64 -5.82 9.55 9.55
CA THR A 64 -6.22 9.25 8.16
C THR A 64 -5.03 8.78 7.33
N LEU A 65 -3.85 9.32 7.65
CA LEU A 65 -2.59 9.10 6.95
C LEU A 65 -2.12 7.63 7.10
N TRP A 66 -2.10 7.09 8.32
CA TRP A 66 -1.71 5.71 8.60
C TRP A 66 -2.56 4.65 7.87
N PRO A 67 -3.90 4.73 7.87
CA PRO A 67 -4.72 3.85 7.05
C PRO A 67 -4.37 3.90 5.57
N LYS A 68 -4.11 5.09 5.01
CA LYS A 68 -3.70 5.22 3.60
C LYS A 68 -2.37 4.50 3.33
N LEU A 69 -1.38 4.66 4.21
CA LEU A 69 -0.11 3.96 4.10
C LEU A 69 -0.28 2.44 4.13
N SER A 70 -1.08 1.92 5.07
CA SER A 70 -1.38 0.49 5.15
C SER A 70 -2.07 -0.05 3.89
N MET A 71 -2.98 0.74 3.30
CA MET A 71 -3.63 0.39 2.03
C MET A 71 -2.61 0.37 0.88
N LEU A 72 -1.75 1.38 0.80
CA LEU A 72 -0.72 1.47 -0.23
C LEU A 72 0.26 0.29 -0.13
N ARG A 73 0.77 -0.02 1.07
CA ARG A 73 1.65 -1.19 1.32
C ARG A 73 1.05 -2.48 0.78
N SER A 74 -0.23 -2.71 1.08
CA SER A 74 -0.96 -3.89 0.60
C SER A 74 -1.03 -3.93 -0.92
N MET A 75 -1.29 -2.80 -1.57
CA MET A 75 -1.39 -2.70 -3.02
C MET A 75 -0.04 -2.86 -3.72
N LEU A 76 1.02 -2.28 -3.18
CA LEU A 76 2.38 -2.43 -3.67
C LEU A 76 2.84 -3.88 -3.59
N HIS A 77 2.58 -4.56 -2.48
CA HIS A 77 2.87 -5.98 -2.34
C HIS A 77 2.09 -6.84 -3.35
N LEU A 78 0.80 -6.55 -3.55
CA LEU A 78 -0.05 -7.33 -4.45
C LEU A 78 0.25 -7.09 -5.94
N ARG A 79 0.56 -5.85 -6.34
CA ARG A 79 0.68 -5.45 -7.75
C ARG A 79 2.11 -5.39 -8.24
N GLU A 80 3.02 -4.87 -7.43
CA GLU A 80 4.42 -4.64 -7.82
C GLU A 80 5.35 -5.70 -7.19
N LYS A 81 4.82 -6.57 -6.30
CA LYS A 81 5.59 -7.58 -5.54
C LYS A 81 6.74 -6.98 -4.72
N THR A 82 6.63 -5.69 -4.39
CA THR A 82 7.60 -4.99 -3.56
C THR A 82 7.35 -5.32 -2.09
N ASP A 83 8.41 -5.70 -1.36
CA ASP A 83 8.32 -5.92 0.08
C ASP A 83 8.55 -4.62 0.84
N VAL A 84 7.46 -3.88 1.05
CA VAL A 84 7.45 -2.57 1.73
C VAL A 84 7.61 -2.72 3.26
N LYS A 85 7.69 -3.95 3.78
CA LYS A 85 7.89 -4.23 5.21
C LYS A 85 9.30 -3.93 5.71
N LEU A 86 10.21 -3.52 4.83
CA LEU A 86 11.62 -3.26 5.13
C LEU A 86 11.92 -1.77 5.32
N PHE A 87 10.88 -0.92 5.43
CA PHE A 87 11.04 0.53 5.48
C PHE A 87 10.82 1.05 6.90
N ASP A 88 11.86 0.88 7.72
CA ASP A 88 11.87 1.24 9.14
C ASP A 88 11.64 2.75 9.35
N GLU A 89 12.12 3.60 8.45
CA GLU A 89 11.92 5.06 8.54
C GLU A 89 10.46 5.43 8.26
N VAL A 90 9.81 4.73 7.33
CA VAL A 90 8.39 4.91 7.02
C VAL A 90 7.50 4.40 8.15
N GLU A 91 7.94 3.41 8.93
CA GLU A 91 7.25 2.99 10.16
C GLU A 91 7.46 3.95 11.34
N ALA A 92 8.52 4.76 11.33
CA ALA A 92 8.83 5.72 12.39
C ALA A 92 8.17 7.10 12.21
N PHE A 93 7.75 7.43 10.98
CA PHE A 93 7.13 8.71 10.63
C PHE A 93 5.81 8.97 11.37
#